data_AF-A0A356I844-F1
#
_entry.id   AF-A0A356I844-F1
#
_cell.length_a   1.000
_cell.length_b   1.000
_cell.length_c   1.000
_cell.angle_alpha   90.00
_cell.angle_beta   90.00
_cell.angle_gamma   90.00
#
_symmetry.space_group_name_H-M   'P 1'
#
loop_
_entity.id
_entity.type
_entity.pdbx_description
1 polymer ?
#
loop_
_entity_poly.entity_id
_entity_poly.type
_entity_poly.pdbx_seq_one_letter_code
_entity_poly.pdbx_strand_id
1 'polypeptide(L)' 'IIKAFGMKERFFHIEFFKDGKDYIAIEYNNRMAGGFTVESYNYAHSIDLFRDYANV' A
#
# COMPACT_ATOMS: atom_id res chain seq x y z
N ILE A 1 -7.19 9.12 5.06
CA ILE A 1 -6.51 8.12 5.92
C ILE A 1 -5.05 8.52 6.16
N ILE A 2 -4.17 8.50 5.15
CA ILE A 2 -2.73 8.83 5.28
C ILE A 2 -2.44 10.12 6.08
N LYS A 3 -3.06 11.24 5.70
CA LYS A 3 -2.93 12.53 6.40
C LYS A 3 -3.41 12.48 7.85
N ALA A 4 -4.50 11.75 8.12
CA ALA A 4 -5.09 11.68 9.47
C ALA A 4 -4.17 10.93 10.45
N PHE A 5 -3.38 9.96 9.95
CA PHE A 5 -2.40 9.22 10.74
C PHE A 5 -0.98 9.83 10.69
N GLY A 6 -0.79 10.95 9.97
CA GLY A 6 0.53 11.60 9.87
C GLY A 6 1.62 10.70 9.28
N MET A 7 1.26 9.79 8.37
CA MET A 7 2.19 8.78 7.85
C MET A 7 3.31 9.44 7.03
N LYS A 8 4.52 8.90 7.20
CA LYS A 8 5.73 9.30 6.47
C LYS A 8 6.27 8.13 5.65
N GLU A 9 7.21 8.44 4.77
CA GLU A 9 7.72 7.63 3.67
C GLU A 9 8.10 6.18 4.08
N ARG A 10 7.12 5.27 4.02
CA ARG A 10 7.26 3.84 4.30
C ARG A 10 6.28 3.06 3.44
N PHE A 11 6.58 1.79 3.18
CA PHE A 11 5.55 0.87 2.68
C PHE A 11 4.37 0.82 3.64
N PHE A 12 3.17 0.93 3.08
CA PHE A 12 1.93 0.70 3.81
C PHE A 12 0.91 0.02 2.88
N HIS A 13 -0.07 -0.63 3.47
CA HIS A 13 -1.28 -1.03 2.78
C HIS A 13 -2.48 -0.78 3.68
N ILE A 14 -3.63 -0.57 3.06
CA ILE A 14 -4.91 -0.35 3.72
C ILE A 14 -5.92 -1.28 3.06
N GLU A 15 -6.65 -2.01 3.87
CA GLU A 15 -7.69 -2.93 3.42
C GLU A 15 -9.07 -2.32 3.62
N PHE A 16 -9.97 -2.57 2.68
CA PHE A 16 -11.32 -2.02 2.69
C PHE A 16 -12.36 -3.10 2.40
N PHE A 17 -13.50 -3.04 3.09
CA PHE A 17 -14.73 -3.65 2.60
C PHE A 17 -15.41 -2.67 1.66
N LYS A 18 -15.99 -3.20 0.57
CA LYS A 18 -16.88 -2.44 -0.29
C LYS A 18 -18.31 -2.61 0.21
N ASP A 19 -19.00 -1.51 0.47
CA ASP A 19 -20.40 -1.49 0.87
C ASP A 19 -21.20 -0.64 -0.14
N GLY A 20 -21.85 -1.31 -1.09
CA GLY A 20 -22.54 -0.65 -2.20
C GLY A 20 -21.60 0.20 -3.06
N LYS A 21 -21.72 1.53 -2.94
CA LYS A 21 -20.85 2.52 -3.61
C LYS A 21 -19.76 3.08 -2.70
N ASP A 22 -19.78 2.74 -1.42
CA ASP A 22 -18.87 3.21 -0.39
C ASP A 22 -17.79 2.17 -0.06
N TYR A 23 -16.76 2.63 0.64
CA TYR A 23 -15.65 1.80 1.12
C TYR A 23 -15.43 2.06 2.61
N ILE A 24 -15.37 0.98 3.37
CA ILE A 24 -15.14 1.00 4.82
C ILE A 24 -13.73 0.48 5.06
N ALA A 25 -12.86 1.28 5.68
CA ALA A 25 -11.50 0.87 6.03
C ALA A 25 -11.52 -0.15 7.19
N ILE A 26 -10.75 -1.22 7.06
CA ILE A 26 -10.71 -2.34 8.03
C ILE A 26 -9.38 -2.34 8.77
N GLU A 27 -8.30 -2.51 8.03
CA GLU A 27 -6.94 -2.62 8.54
C GLU A 27 -6.05 -1.60 7.86
N TYR A 28 -5.15 -1.05 8.65
CA TYR A 28 -3.98 -0.34 8.17
C TYR A 28 -2.73 -1.01 8.74
N ASN A 29 -1.73 -1.18 7.88
CA ASN A 29 -0.44 -1.73 8.29
C ASN A 29 0.74 -0.95 7.69
N ASN A 30 1.74 -0.64 8.51
CA ASN A 30 3.01 0.00 8.13
C ASN A 30 4.05 -1.00 7.63
N ARG A 31 3.61 -1.88 6.73
CA ARG A 31 4.46 -2.85 6.04
C ARG A 31 3.96 -3.01 4.61
N MET A 32 4.78 -3.64 3.78
CA MET A 32 4.37 -4.08 2.45
C MET A 32 3.16 -5.01 2.51
N ALA A 33 2.29 -4.92 1.49
CA ALA A 33 1.28 -5.95 1.28
C ALA A 33 1.96 -7.32 1.17
N GLY A 34 1.31 -8.35 1.71
CA GLY A 34 1.87 -9.71 1.70
C GLY A 34 1.78 -10.39 0.33
N GLY A 35 2.25 -11.63 0.25
CA GLY A 35 2.21 -12.42 -0.98
C GLY A 35 3.04 -11.78 -2.09
N PHE A 36 2.56 -11.90 -3.34
CA PHE A 36 3.22 -11.33 -4.53
C PHE A 36 2.69 -9.94 -4.90
N THR A 37 2.10 -9.21 -3.96
CA THR A 37 1.42 -7.95 -4.29
C THR A 37 2.42 -6.92 -4.82
N VAL A 38 3.55 -6.71 -4.15
CA VAL A 38 4.56 -5.72 -4.59
C VAL A 38 5.18 -6.12 -5.92
N GLU A 39 5.47 -7.41 -6.10
CA GLU A 39 6.01 -7.98 -7.32
C GLU A 39 5.03 -7.82 -8.49
N SER A 40 3.73 -7.97 -8.24
CA SER A 40 2.69 -7.75 -9.25
C SER A 40 2.69 -6.30 -9.75
N TYR A 41 2.88 -5.32 -8.86
CA TYR A 41 3.03 -3.91 -9.25
C TYR A 41 4.32 -3.69 -10.05
N ASN A 42 5.45 -4.20 -9.56
CA ASN A 42 6.75 -4.09 -10.25
C ASN A 42 6.66 -4.67 -11.67
N TYR A 43 6.04 -5.84 -11.83
CA TYR A 43 5.84 -6.47 -13.13
C TYR A 43 4.86 -5.68 -14.01
N ALA A 44 3.67 -5.36 -13.51
CA ALA A 44 2.62 -4.71 -14.30
C ALA A 44 3.01 -3.31 -14.79
N HIS A 45 3.87 -2.61 -14.04
CA HIS A 45 4.27 -1.25 -14.34
C HIS A 45 5.73 -1.11 -14.80
N SER A 46 6.49 -2.20 -14.88
CA SER A 46 7.92 -2.18 -15.20
C SER A 46 8.72 -1.21 -14.30
N ILE A 47 8.47 -1.29 -12.99
CA ILE A 47 9.11 -0.47 -11.94
C ILE A 47 9.77 -1.34 -10.86
N ASP A 48 10.51 -0.72 -9.95
CA ASP A 48 11.11 -1.38 -8.78
C ASP A 48 10.83 -0.58 -7.49
N LEU A 49 9.70 -0.88 -6.86
CA LEU A 49 9.28 -0.22 -5.62
C LEU A 49 10.23 -0.48 -4.45
N PHE A 50 10.97 -1.59 -4.43
CA PHE A 50 11.96 -1.85 -3.38
C PHE A 50 13.18 -0.96 -3.55
N ARG A 51 13.64 -0.77 -4.80
CA ARG A 51 14.69 0.20 -5.12
C ARG A 51 14.26 1.61 -4.77
N ASP A 52 13.03 1.99 -5.12
CA ASP A 52 12.49 3.32 -4.81
C ASP A 52 12.47 3.55 -3.30
N TYR A 53 11.97 2.58 -2.52
CA TYR A 53 11.96 2.69 -1.06
C TYR A 53 13.37 2.74 -0.45
N ALA A 54 14.37 2.07 -1.03
CA ALA A 54 15.76 2.14 -0.58
C ALA A 54 16.46 3.48 -0.91
N ASN A 55 15.90 4.26 -1.85
CA ASN A 55 16.43 5.56 -2.26
C ASN A 55 15.83 6.75 -1.51
N VAL A 56 14.92 6.47 -0.56
CA VAL A 56 14.30 7.43 0.34
C VAL A 56 15.01 7.38 1.70
#